data_AF-A0A7X4IUB3-F1
#
_entry.id   AF-A0A7X4IUB3-F1
#
_cell.length_a   1.000
_cell.length_b   1.000
_cell.length_c   1.000
_cell.angle_alpha   90.00
_cell.angle_beta   90.00
_cell.angle_gamma   90.00
#
_symmetry.space_group_name_H-M   'P 1'
#
loop_
_entity.id
_entity.type
_entity.pdbx_description
1 polymer ?
#
loop_
_entity_poly.entity_id
_entity_poly.type
_entity_poly.pdbx_seq_one_letter_code
_entity_poly.pdbx_strand_id
1 'polypeptide(L)'
;MNLVARRHDDGRRVSEAVYSACKRYRYSLTRIWNHDDRRLLYIMLNPSTATERANDPTIERCERRARMLGYGGFRVCNLFALRETDPSRLKRASMPEGPDNMAQILAAVDWADDVLCAWGIHGAHRRQGQSVLELVSASSKPMLSLGVTGAGHPRHPLYVPYRSRPMPWREHAG
;
A
#
# COMPACT_ATOMS: atom_id res chain seq x y z
N MET A 1 11.42 16.77 3.13
CA MET A 1 11.77 17.38 1.82
C MET A 1 10.50 17.93 1.17
N ASN A 2 10.58 18.76 0.11
CA ASN A 2 9.37 19.18 -0.61
C ASN A 2 8.77 17.98 -1.37
N LEU A 3 7.55 17.58 -0.97
CA LEU A 3 6.78 16.55 -1.64
C LEU A 3 6.12 17.11 -2.90
N VAL A 4 5.96 16.27 -3.92
CA VAL A 4 5.29 16.61 -5.18
C VAL A 4 4.03 15.77 -5.31
N ALA A 5 2.87 16.40 -5.20
CA ALA A 5 1.58 15.77 -5.49
C ALA A 5 1.23 15.93 -6.98
N ARG A 6 0.80 14.85 -7.62
CA ARG A 6 0.23 14.85 -8.97
C ARG A 6 -1.20 14.35 -8.88
N ARG A 7 -2.13 15.09 -9.47
CA ARG A 7 -3.55 14.79 -9.45
C ARG A 7 -4.08 14.55 -10.86
N HIS A 8 -5.06 13.66 -10.97
CA HIS A 8 -5.84 13.43 -12.17
C HIS A 8 -7.28 13.12 -11.80
N ASP A 9 -8.21 13.75 -12.50
CA ASP A 9 -9.64 13.50 -12.40
C ASP A 9 -10.12 13.09 -13.80
N ASP A 10 -10.82 11.96 -13.88
CA ASP A 10 -11.40 11.42 -15.11
C ASP A 10 -12.95 11.47 -15.11
N GLY A 11 -13.54 12.18 -14.14
CA GLY A 11 -14.98 12.28 -13.90
C GLY A 11 -15.60 11.05 -13.24
N ARG A 12 -14.84 9.94 -13.11
CA ARG A 12 -15.29 8.70 -12.44
C ARG A 12 -14.51 8.44 -11.15
N ARG A 13 -13.30 8.97 -11.04
CA ARG A 13 -12.47 8.94 -9.84
C ARG A 13 -11.51 10.13 -9.81
N VAL A 14 -11.22 10.59 -8.60
CA VAL A 14 -10.11 11.47 -8.30
C VAL A 14 -8.90 10.63 -7.89
N SER A 15 -7.77 10.86 -8.53
CA SER A 15 -6.53 10.11 -8.33
C SER A 15 -5.40 11.06 -7.95
N GLU A 16 -4.62 10.69 -6.93
CA GLU A 16 -3.45 11.47 -6.47
C GLU A 16 -2.27 10.56 -6.19
N ALA A 17 -1.09 10.93 -6.69
CA ALA A 17 0.18 10.30 -6.35
C ALA A 17 1.13 11.30 -5.70
N VAL A 18 1.70 10.93 -4.56
CA VAL A 18 2.66 11.76 -3.81
C VAL A 18 4.06 11.19 -3.99
N TYR A 19 4.98 12.05 -4.46
CA TYR A 19 6.36 11.69 -4.75
C TYR A 19 7.35 12.55 -3.96
N SER A 20 8.58 12.04 -3.84
CA SER A 20 9.74 12.90 -3.59
C SER A 20 9.99 13.87 -4.75
N ALA A 21 10.67 14.99 -4.51
CA ALA A 21 11.07 15.95 -5.55
C ALA A 21 11.81 15.29 -6.73
N CYS A 22 12.71 14.33 -6.45
CA CYS A 22 13.44 13.58 -7.47
C CYS A 22 12.62 12.48 -8.17
N LYS A 23 11.36 12.26 -7.75
CA LYS A 23 10.43 11.24 -8.26
C LYS A 23 10.92 9.78 -8.18
N ARG A 24 12.05 9.51 -7.52
CA ARG A 24 12.53 8.15 -7.24
C ARG A 24 11.65 7.43 -6.23
N TYR A 25 11.12 8.18 -5.26
CA TYR A 25 10.19 7.67 -4.26
C TYR A 25 8.75 8.06 -4.59
N ARG A 26 7.83 7.10 -4.51
CA ARG A 26 6.37 7.32 -4.48
C ARG A 26 5.86 6.87 -3.12
N TYR A 27 5.41 7.82 -2.32
CA TYR A 27 5.00 7.57 -0.95
C TYR A 27 3.55 7.09 -0.86
N SER A 28 2.69 7.60 -1.74
CA SER A 28 1.30 7.17 -1.78
C SER A 28 0.72 7.25 -3.19
N LEU A 29 -0.31 6.43 -3.43
CA LEU A 29 -1.19 6.50 -4.59
C LEU A 29 -2.62 6.30 -4.11
N THR A 30 -3.45 7.32 -4.24
CA THR A 30 -4.83 7.36 -3.76
C THR A 30 -5.78 7.40 -4.95
N ARG A 31 -6.90 6.67 -4.87
CA ARG A 31 -8.04 6.79 -5.78
C ARG A 31 -9.32 6.84 -4.97
N ILE A 32 -10.18 7.80 -5.30
CA ILE A 32 -11.48 8.00 -4.64
C ILE A 32 -12.54 8.14 -5.72
N TRP A 33 -13.63 7.39 -5.60
CA TRP A 33 -14.81 7.44 -6.48
C TRP A 33 -16.11 7.70 -5.71
N ASN A 34 -16.12 7.52 -4.39
CA ASN A 34 -17.19 7.96 -3.50
C ASN A 34 -16.58 8.45 -2.19
N HIS A 35 -16.94 9.65 -1.75
CA HIS A 35 -16.42 10.25 -0.52
C HIS A 35 -17.19 9.83 0.74
N ASP A 36 -18.43 9.36 0.56
CA ASP A 36 -19.32 9.00 1.68
C ASP A 36 -19.10 7.56 2.16
N ASP A 37 -18.44 6.74 1.34
CA ASP A 37 -18.13 5.34 1.64
C ASP A 37 -16.78 5.20 2.39
N ARG A 38 -16.61 4.05 3.04
CA ARG A 38 -15.38 3.68 3.75
C ARG A 38 -14.15 3.69 2.84
N ARG A 39 -12.97 3.86 3.43
CA ARG A 39 -11.67 3.96 2.76
C ARG A 39 -10.72 2.83 3.15
N LEU A 40 -10.08 2.21 2.16
CA LEU A 40 -9.14 1.12 2.36
C LEU A 40 -7.69 1.57 2.15
N LEU A 41 -6.82 1.35 3.13
CA LEU A 41 -5.37 1.44 2.93
C LEU A 41 -4.82 0.07 2.55
N TYR A 42 -4.06 -0.01 1.47
CA TYR A 42 -3.16 -1.11 1.19
C TYR A 42 -1.74 -0.74 1.62
N ILE A 43 -1.08 -1.61 2.39
CA ILE A 43 0.36 -1.53 2.64
C ILE A 43 1.04 -2.68 1.90
N MET A 44 1.81 -2.35 0.86
CA MET A 44 2.46 -3.33 -0.01
C MET A 44 3.99 -3.23 0.04
N LEU A 45 4.71 -3.97 -0.81
CA LEU A 45 6.18 -4.02 -0.74
C LEU A 45 6.83 -2.71 -1.20
N ASN A 46 6.68 -2.37 -2.48
CA ASN A 46 7.28 -1.20 -3.09
C ASN A 46 6.50 -0.74 -4.35
N PRO A 47 6.54 0.56 -4.69
CA PRO A 47 5.95 1.08 -5.91
C PRO A 47 6.55 0.47 -7.18
N SER A 48 5.68 0.14 -8.13
CA SER A 48 6.04 -0.15 -9.53
C SER A 48 5.65 1.02 -10.44
N THR A 49 5.08 0.74 -11.62
CA THR A 49 4.88 1.70 -12.71
C THR A 49 3.61 2.55 -12.62
N ALA A 50 2.66 2.23 -11.72
CA ALA A 50 1.43 3.03 -11.61
C ALA A 50 1.69 4.53 -11.31
N THR A 51 0.82 5.37 -11.84
CA THR A 51 0.83 6.82 -11.63
C THR A 51 -0.56 7.29 -11.20
N GLU A 52 -0.73 8.60 -11.01
CA GLU A 52 -2.05 9.21 -10.83
C GLU A 52 -2.95 9.00 -12.06
N ARG A 53 -2.38 8.74 -13.25
CA ARG A 53 -3.14 8.56 -14.50
C ARG A 53 -3.39 7.10 -14.86
N ALA A 54 -2.44 6.21 -14.53
CA ALA A 54 -2.43 4.84 -15.01
C ALA A 54 -2.29 3.81 -13.90
N ASN A 55 -3.06 2.73 -14.00
CA ASN A 55 -2.91 1.55 -13.16
C ASN A 55 -1.80 0.66 -13.72
N ASP A 56 -1.03 0.01 -12.84
CA ASP A 56 -0.31 -1.22 -13.17
C ASP A 56 -1.18 -2.44 -12.78
N PRO A 57 -0.80 -3.68 -13.13
CA PRO A 57 -1.63 -4.86 -12.84
C PRO A 57 -1.98 -5.06 -11.36
N THR A 58 -1.06 -4.69 -10.44
CA THR A 58 -1.31 -4.79 -9.00
C THR A 58 -2.36 -3.78 -8.56
N ILE A 59 -2.21 -2.55 -9.04
CA ILE A 59 -3.07 -1.44 -8.67
C ILE A 59 -4.47 -1.57 -9.27
N GLU A 60 -4.59 -2.07 -10.50
CA GLU A 60 -5.87 -2.45 -11.12
C GLU A 60 -6.60 -3.48 -10.26
N ARG A 61 -5.87 -4.49 -9.76
CA ARG A 61 -6.42 -5.52 -8.90
C ARG A 61 -6.84 -4.99 -7.53
N CYS A 62 -6.08 -4.06 -6.96
CA CYS A 62 -6.44 -3.38 -5.71
C CYS A 62 -7.71 -2.56 -5.87
N GLU A 63 -7.82 -1.77 -6.95
CA GLU A 63 -9.02 -0.98 -7.23
C GLU A 63 -10.26 -1.86 -7.37
N ARG A 64 -10.18 -2.90 -8.21
CA ARG A 64 -11.31 -3.81 -8.43
C ARG A 64 -11.76 -4.47 -7.13
N ARG A 65 -10.81 -4.92 -6.30
CA ARG A 65 -11.10 -5.51 -5.00
C ARG A 65 -11.75 -4.50 -4.04
N ALA A 66 -11.23 -3.28 -3.95
CA ALA A 66 -11.81 -2.24 -3.09
C ALA A 66 -13.25 -1.92 -3.50
N ARG A 67 -13.53 -1.79 -4.81
CA ARG A 67 -14.89 -1.61 -5.32
C ARG A 67 -15.81 -2.79 -4.97
N MET A 68 -15.36 -4.03 -5.19
CA MET A 68 -16.13 -5.23 -4.87
C MET A 68 -16.44 -5.37 -3.37
N LEU A 69 -15.62 -4.78 -2.51
CA LEU A 69 -15.79 -4.79 -1.06
C LEU A 69 -16.62 -3.59 -0.55
N GLY A 70 -17.09 -2.70 -1.44
CA GLY A 70 -17.94 -1.57 -1.08
C GLY A 70 -17.21 -0.36 -0.50
N TYR A 71 -15.90 -0.21 -0.76
CA TYR A 71 -15.18 1.01 -0.39
C TYR A 71 -15.43 2.13 -1.42
N GLY A 72 -15.33 3.37 -0.97
CA GLY A 72 -15.40 4.59 -1.81
C GLY A 72 -14.06 5.01 -2.39
N GLY A 73 -12.98 4.47 -1.84
CA GLY A 73 -11.64 4.74 -2.33
C GLY A 73 -10.60 3.86 -1.65
N PHE A 74 -9.40 3.89 -2.21
CA PHE A 74 -8.25 3.28 -1.59
C PHE A 74 -7.01 4.15 -1.70
N ARG A 75 -6.10 3.94 -0.75
CA ARG A 75 -4.73 4.45 -0.80
C ARG A 75 -3.77 3.29 -0.77
N VAL A 76 -2.69 3.37 -1.52
CA VAL A 76 -1.56 2.44 -1.46
C VAL A 76 -0.38 3.19 -0.89
N CYS A 77 0.14 2.69 0.22
CA CYS A 77 1.48 2.96 0.71
C CYS A 77 2.32 1.68 0.61
N ASN A 78 3.63 1.82 0.78
CA ASN A 78 4.54 0.70 0.66
C ASN A 78 5.56 0.70 1.79
N LEU A 79 6.02 -0.49 2.17
CA LEU A 79 7.13 -0.68 3.10
C LEU A 79 8.36 0.13 2.65
N PHE A 80 8.63 0.11 1.35
CA PHE A 80 9.70 0.84 0.71
C PHE A 80 9.13 1.79 -0.35
N ALA A 81 9.39 3.10 -0.27
CA ALA A 81 8.84 4.04 -1.25
C ALA A 81 9.61 4.06 -2.58
N LEU A 82 10.77 3.42 -2.68
CA LEU A 82 11.56 3.40 -3.91
C LEU A 82 10.78 2.73 -5.04
N ARG A 83 10.62 3.46 -6.15
CA ARG A 83 9.97 2.96 -7.36
C ARG A 83 10.91 2.03 -8.11
N GLU A 84 10.62 0.74 -8.09
CA GLU A 84 11.46 -0.30 -8.67
C GLU A 84 10.60 -1.52 -9.03
N THR A 85 10.88 -2.17 -10.15
CA THR A 85 10.14 -3.37 -10.59
C THR A 85 10.82 -4.66 -10.14
N ASP A 86 12.13 -4.62 -9.86
CA ASP A 86 12.92 -5.77 -9.40
C ASP A 86 13.19 -5.72 -7.88
N PRO A 87 12.60 -6.63 -7.07
CA PRO A 87 12.87 -6.72 -5.63
C PRO A 87 14.35 -6.90 -5.28
N SER A 88 15.17 -7.44 -6.18
CA SER A 88 16.62 -7.59 -5.97
C SER A 88 17.33 -6.24 -6.05
N ARG A 89 16.92 -5.36 -6.97
CA ARG A 89 17.43 -3.98 -7.05
C ARG A 89 16.98 -3.14 -5.87
N LEU A 90 15.72 -3.30 -5.45
CA LEU A 90 15.18 -2.68 -4.24
C LEU A 90 16.07 -2.98 -3.01
N LYS A 91 16.40 -4.26 -2.79
CA LYS A 91 17.22 -4.71 -1.65
C LYS A 91 18.67 -4.21 -1.68
N ARG A 92 19.19 -3.83 -2.86
CA ARG A 92 20.53 -3.27 -3.02
C ARG A 92 20.58 -1.75 -2.85
N ALA A 93 19.44 -1.08 -2.87
CA ALA A 93 19.40 0.36 -2.68
C ALA A 93 19.80 0.73 -1.25
N SER A 94 20.49 1.87 -1.09
CA SER A 94 20.95 2.34 0.23
C SER A 94 19.83 2.90 1.10
N MET A 95 18.83 3.54 0.50
CA MET A 95 17.67 4.12 1.18
C MET A 95 16.37 3.72 0.46
N PRO A 96 15.98 2.43 0.47
CA PRO A 96 14.79 1.96 -0.23
C PRO A 96 13.48 2.47 0.39
N GLU A 97 13.48 2.73 1.71
CA GLU A 97 12.34 3.31 2.42
C GLU A 97 12.01 4.69 1.89
N GLY A 98 13.04 5.52 1.68
CA GLY A 98 12.89 6.93 1.35
C GLY A 98 12.62 7.80 2.59
N PRO A 99 13.05 9.07 2.58
CA PRO A 99 13.12 9.90 3.80
C PRO A 99 11.75 10.20 4.43
N ASP A 100 10.72 10.46 3.62
CA ASP A 100 9.41 10.86 4.13
C ASP A 100 8.41 9.68 4.26
N ASN A 101 8.85 8.42 4.06
CA ASN A 101 7.93 7.29 3.91
C ASN A 101 7.15 6.96 5.18
N MET A 102 7.80 6.99 6.34
CA MET A 102 7.14 6.66 7.60
C MET A 102 6.02 7.65 7.93
N ALA A 103 6.28 8.95 7.74
CA ALA A 103 5.27 10.00 7.93
C ALA A 103 4.08 9.81 6.98
N GLN A 104 4.33 9.37 5.75
CA GLN A 104 3.28 9.13 4.76
C GLN A 104 2.46 7.87 5.07
N ILE A 105 3.08 6.82 5.63
CA ILE A 105 2.35 5.65 6.14
C ILE A 105 1.44 6.06 7.31
N LEU A 106 1.95 6.81 8.28
CA LEU A 106 1.14 7.29 9.43
C LEU A 106 -0.07 8.11 8.96
N ALA A 107 0.14 9.07 8.07
CA ALA A 107 -0.94 9.88 7.51
C ALA A 107 -1.95 9.04 6.69
N ALA A 108 -1.50 7.95 6.06
CA ALA A 108 -2.37 7.04 5.35
C ALA A 108 -3.19 6.15 6.27
N VAL A 109 -2.61 5.72 7.40
CA VAL A 109 -3.30 4.93 8.43
C VAL A 109 -4.39 5.75 9.08
N ASP A 110 -4.10 7.00 9.45
CA ASP A 110 -5.10 7.93 9.99
C ASP A 110 -6.27 8.16 9.02
N TRP A 111 -5.95 8.36 7.73
CA TRP A 111 -6.92 8.57 6.67
C TRP A 111 -7.85 7.37 6.40
N ALA A 112 -7.45 6.14 6.70
CA ALA A 112 -8.19 4.94 6.32
C ALA A 112 -9.14 4.44 7.41
N ASP A 113 -10.18 3.71 6.99
CA ASP A 113 -11.09 3.00 7.89
C ASP A 113 -10.61 1.57 8.16
N ASP A 114 -9.99 0.92 7.17
CA ASP A 114 -9.37 -0.40 7.28
C ASP A 114 -7.96 -0.40 6.65
N VAL A 115 -7.05 -1.17 7.23
CA VAL A 115 -5.67 -1.34 6.73
C VAL A 115 -5.44 -2.77 6.30
N LEU A 116 -5.13 -3.00 5.02
CA LEU A 116 -4.84 -4.31 4.43
C LEU A 116 -3.35 -4.45 4.15
N CYS A 117 -2.69 -5.30 4.94
CA CYS A 117 -1.29 -5.67 4.80
C CYS A 117 -1.13 -6.68 3.65
N ALA A 118 -0.19 -6.43 2.72
CA ALA A 118 -0.07 -7.20 1.47
C ALA A 118 1.33 -7.20 0.81
N TRP A 119 2.42 -7.12 1.59
CA TRP A 119 3.78 -6.97 1.08
C TRP A 119 4.53 -8.26 0.70
N GLY A 120 3.99 -9.45 1.00
CA GLY A 120 4.62 -10.73 0.67
C GLY A 120 5.93 -10.99 1.42
N ILE A 121 6.65 -12.05 1.02
CA ILE A 121 7.83 -12.55 1.73
C ILE A 121 8.98 -11.54 1.86
N HIS A 122 9.07 -10.59 0.93
CA HIS A 122 10.17 -9.61 0.93
C HIS A 122 10.04 -8.51 1.98
N GLY A 123 8.90 -8.42 2.68
CA GLY A 123 8.76 -7.48 3.80
C GLY A 123 9.65 -7.78 5.01
N ALA A 124 10.24 -8.98 5.10
CA ALA A 124 11.26 -9.29 6.10
C ALA A 124 12.55 -8.48 5.91
N HIS A 125 12.81 -7.97 4.71
CA HIS A 125 13.99 -7.18 4.43
C HIS A 125 14.06 -5.96 5.37
N ARG A 126 15.20 -5.78 6.03
CA ARG A 126 15.45 -4.68 6.98
C ARG A 126 14.43 -4.59 8.13
N ARG A 127 13.73 -5.69 8.43
CA ARG A 127 12.60 -5.75 9.38
C ARG A 127 11.45 -4.78 9.07
N GLN A 128 11.40 -4.23 7.85
CA GLN A 128 10.49 -3.13 7.54
C GLN A 128 9.01 -3.52 7.68
N GLY A 129 8.65 -4.75 7.30
CA GLY A 129 7.30 -5.27 7.49
C GLY A 129 6.92 -5.35 8.97
N GLN A 130 7.85 -5.75 9.84
CA GLN A 130 7.62 -5.80 11.28
C GLN A 130 7.46 -4.40 11.88
N SER A 131 8.34 -3.46 11.53
CA SER A 131 8.26 -2.08 12.01
C SER A 131 6.93 -1.39 11.60
N VAL A 132 6.44 -1.67 10.39
CA VAL A 132 5.14 -1.14 9.95
C VAL A 132 3.97 -1.85 10.64
N LEU A 133 4.06 -3.15 10.94
CA LEU A 133 3.05 -3.85 11.74
C LEU A 133 2.94 -3.25 13.14
N GLU A 134 4.05 -3.06 13.85
CA GLU A 134 4.08 -2.45 15.19
C GLU A 134 3.40 -1.08 15.19
N LEU A 135 3.68 -0.27 14.16
CA LEU A 135 3.07 1.05 13.97
C LEU A 135 1.56 0.98 13.73
N VAL A 136 1.11 0.11 12.84
CA VAL A 136 -0.33 0.00 12.53
C VAL A 136 -1.08 -0.60 13.73
N SER A 137 -0.50 -1.57 14.44
CA SER A 137 -1.07 -2.12 15.67
C SER A 137 -1.30 -1.04 16.75
N ALA A 138 -0.46 0.00 16.79
CA ALA A 138 -0.65 1.14 17.68
C ALA A 138 -1.80 2.10 17.25
N SER A 139 -2.30 2.01 16.02
CA SER A 139 -3.23 2.98 15.43
C SER A 139 -4.73 2.73 15.69
N SER A 140 -5.09 1.69 16.44
CA SER A 140 -6.48 1.22 16.67
C SER A 140 -7.29 0.83 15.42
N LYS A 141 -6.75 1.03 14.20
CA LYS A 141 -7.41 0.70 12.95
C LYS A 141 -7.50 -0.82 12.77
N PRO A 142 -8.62 -1.36 12.24
CA PRO A 142 -8.70 -2.76 11.86
C PRO A 142 -7.60 -3.10 10.85
N MET A 143 -6.78 -4.08 11.21
CA MET A 143 -5.72 -4.59 10.37
C MET A 143 -6.15 -5.91 9.73
N LEU A 144 -5.99 -6.02 8.41
CA LEU A 144 -6.52 -7.08 7.57
C LEU A 144 -5.41 -7.69 6.72
N SER A 145 -5.64 -8.90 6.21
CA SER A 145 -4.83 -9.51 5.16
C SER A 145 -5.67 -10.37 4.22
N LEU A 146 -5.07 -10.78 3.11
CA LEU A 146 -5.62 -11.76 2.17
C LEU A 146 -5.10 -13.18 2.46
N GLY A 147 -4.81 -13.46 3.72
CA GLY A 147 -4.08 -14.64 4.19
C GLY A 147 -2.57 -14.45 4.20
N VAL A 148 -1.86 -15.46 4.70
CA VAL A 148 -0.40 -15.46 4.86
C VAL A 148 0.29 -16.46 3.92
N THR A 149 1.55 -16.19 3.60
CA THR A 149 2.45 -17.16 2.94
C THR A 149 2.84 -18.26 3.93
N GLY A 150 3.51 -19.32 3.45
CA GLY A 150 4.05 -20.36 4.34
C GLY A 150 5.08 -19.83 5.35
N ALA A 151 5.70 -18.67 5.07
CA ALA A 151 6.61 -17.97 5.98
C ALA A 151 5.91 -16.88 6.83
N GLY A 152 4.57 -16.90 6.93
CA GLY A 152 3.82 -15.98 7.80
C GLY A 152 3.64 -14.55 7.28
N HIS A 153 4.08 -14.23 6.05
CA HIS A 153 3.95 -12.88 5.51
C HIS A 153 2.59 -12.64 4.82
N PRO A 154 2.01 -11.43 4.86
CA PRO A 154 0.74 -11.16 4.20
C PRO A 154 0.84 -11.37 2.68
N ARG A 155 -0.11 -12.08 2.09
CA ARG A 155 -0.10 -12.38 0.65
C ARG A 155 -0.28 -11.12 -0.18
N HIS A 156 0.50 -11.02 -1.25
CA HIS A 156 0.38 -9.94 -2.22
C HIS A 156 -0.94 -10.09 -3.03
N PRO A 157 -1.69 -8.99 -3.30
CA PRO A 157 -3.04 -9.09 -3.87
C PRO A 157 -3.06 -9.76 -5.24
N LEU A 158 -2.00 -9.58 -6.04
CA LEU A 158 -1.84 -10.13 -7.40
C LEU A 158 -2.12 -11.65 -7.47
N TYR A 159 -1.75 -12.38 -6.42
CA TYR A 159 -1.84 -13.85 -6.40
C TYR A 159 -3.04 -14.39 -5.64
N VAL A 160 -3.94 -13.53 -5.15
CA VAL A 160 -5.11 -13.95 -4.36
C VAL A 160 -6.41 -13.78 -5.16
N PRO A 161 -7.23 -14.83 -5.35
CA PRO A 161 -8.52 -14.76 -6.05
C PRO A 161 -9.49 -13.74 -5.44
N TYR A 162 -10.33 -13.10 -6.25
CA TYR A 162 -11.31 -12.10 -5.79
C TYR A 162 -12.34 -12.67 -4.80
N ARG A 163 -12.69 -13.95 -4.92
CA ARG A 163 -13.59 -14.63 -3.96
C ARG A 163 -13.04 -14.69 -2.53
N SER A 164 -11.73 -14.56 -2.36
CA SER A 164 -11.10 -14.56 -1.03
C SER A 164 -11.39 -13.23 -0.37
N ARG A 165 -12.07 -13.23 0.77
CA ARG A 165 -12.33 -12.00 1.54
C ARG A 165 -11.14 -11.65 2.43
N PRO A 166 -10.90 -10.35 2.72
CA PRO A 166 -9.97 -9.96 3.76
C PRO A 166 -10.36 -10.59 5.10
N MET A 167 -9.35 -11.01 5.87
CA MET A 167 -9.51 -11.53 7.22
C MET A 167 -8.71 -10.67 8.20
N PRO A 168 -9.11 -10.59 9.48
CA PRO A 168 -8.32 -9.91 10.50
C PRO A 168 -6.88 -10.40 10.50
N TRP A 169 -5.94 -9.47 10.54
CA TRP A 169 -4.54 -9.79 10.76
C TRP A 169 -4.41 -10.36 12.17
N ARG A 170 -3.76 -11.51 12.25
CA ARG A 170 -3.30 -12.10 13.50
C ARG A 170 -1.80 -12.18 13.40
N GLU A 171 -1.08 -11.74 14.42
CA GLU A 171 0.34 -12.03 14.49
C GLU A 171 0.50 -13.55 14.50
N HIS A 172 1.26 -14.05 13.54
CA HIS A 172 1.66 -15.45 13.52
C HIS A 172 3.06 -15.47 14.14
N ALA A 173 3.18 -16.06 15.32
CA ALA A 173 4.47 -16.33 15.93
C ALA A 173 5.28 -17.17 14.93
N GLY A 174 6.36 -16.58 14.42
CA GLY A 174 7.41 -17.28 13.71
C GLY A 174 8.58 -17.48 14.65
#